data_AF-A0AAV4WR31-F1
#
_entry.id   AF-A0AAV4WR31-F1
#
_cell.length_a   1.000
_cell.length_b   1.000
_cell.length_c   1.000
_cell.angle_alpha   90.00
_cell.angle_beta   90.00
_cell.angle_gamma   90.00
#
_symmetry.space_group_name_H-M   'P 1'
#
loop_
_entity.id
_entity.type
_entity.pdbx_description
1 polymer ?
#
loop_
_entity_poly.entity_id
_entity_poly.type
_entity_poly.pdbx_seq_one_letter_code
_entity_poly.pdbx_strand_id
1 'polypeptide(L)'
;MVKNKPLTWWNPQLEIRKKQLNALRRRMQKSEGAEKEKYTSAYSKTRATYKKEILHAKRQAWRKFCSESGTPFGKPFKTTVNTSLPPSEIFKAIDVSGSGNSKAIAKKLLEKNISFQCPRIFFFSS
;
A
#
# COMPACT_ATOMS: atom_id res chain seq x y z
N MET A 1 -24.01 15.10 -11.95
CA MET A 1 -23.67 14.04 -10.96
C MET A 1 -22.25 13.52 -11.24
N VAL A 2 -21.27 13.86 -10.41
CA VAL A 2 -19.90 13.31 -10.53
C VAL A 2 -19.91 11.88 -9.98
N LYS A 3 -19.86 10.89 -10.87
CA LYS A 3 -19.79 9.47 -10.50
C LYS A 3 -18.46 9.23 -9.75
N ASN A 4 -18.51 8.89 -8.47
CA ASN A 4 -17.31 8.52 -7.70
C ASN A 4 -16.78 7.19 -8.23
N LYS A 5 -15.65 7.21 -8.94
CA LYS A 5 -14.98 5.98 -9.37
C LYS A 5 -14.24 5.41 -8.15
N PRO A 6 -14.48 4.14 -7.77
CA PRO A 6 -13.74 3.54 -6.66
C PRO A 6 -12.24 3.50 -6.99
N LEU A 7 -11.41 3.69 -5.97
CA LEU A 7 -9.95 3.70 -6.11
C LEU A 7 -9.44 2.31 -6.52
N THR A 8 -9.37 2.05 -7.83
CA THR A 8 -8.81 0.80 -8.35
C THR A 8 -7.29 0.90 -8.39
N TRP A 9 -6.64 0.28 -7.41
CA TRP A 9 -5.18 0.11 -7.37
C TRP A 9 -4.74 -1.25 -7.91
N TRP A 10 -5.70 -2.13 -8.22
CA TRP A 10 -5.43 -3.48 -8.70
C TRP A 10 -4.95 -3.45 -10.16
N ASN A 11 -3.98 -4.29 -10.49
CA ASN A 11 -3.39 -4.39 -11.83
C ASN A 11 -3.24 -5.88 -12.19
N PRO A 12 -3.59 -6.31 -13.42
CA PRO A 12 -3.31 -7.65 -13.93
C PRO A 12 -1.88 -8.15 -13.68
N GLN A 13 -0.89 -7.26 -13.65
CA GLN A 13 0.49 -7.61 -13.33
C GLN A 13 0.66 -8.20 -11.92
N LEU A 14 -0.11 -7.70 -10.94
CA LEU A 14 -0.10 -8.25 -9.57
C LEU A 14 -0.66 -9.67 -9.53
N GLU A 15 -1.66 -9.98 -10.36
CA GLU A 15 -2.19 -11.35 -10.48
C GLU A 15 -1.15 -12.31 -11.08
N ILE A 16 -0.41 -11.89 -12.11
CA ILE A 16 0.66 -12.70 -12.70
C ILE A 16 1.73 -13.02 -11.63
N ARG A 17 2.16 -12.01 -10.87
CA ARG A 17 3.15 -12.17 -9.80
C ARG A 17 2.65 -13.05 -8.66
N LYS A 18 1.38 -12.91 -8.28
CA LYS A 18 0.73 -13.77 -7.28
C LYS A 18 0.72 -15.23 -7.74
N LYS A 19 0.39 -15.50 -9.01
CA LYS A 19 0.46 -16.85 -9.61
C LYS A 19 1.88 -17.41 -9.60
N GLN A 20 2.89 -16.61 -9.94
CA GLN A 20 4.31 -17.01 -9.87
C GLN A 20 4.73 -17.39 -8.44
N LEU A 21 4.32 -16.59 -7.45
CA LEU A 21 4.62 -16.83 -6.03
C LEU A 21 3.95 -18.11 -5.51
N ASN A 22 2.71 -18.37 -5.93
CA ASN A 22 2.01 -19.62 -5.63
C ASN A 22 2.66 -20.84 -6.29
N ALA A 23 3.15 -20.70 -7.53
CA ALA A 23 3.88 -21.77 -8.21
C ALA A 23 5.20 -22.10 -7.47
N LEU A 24 5.95 -21.09 -7.04
CA LEU A 24 7.17 -21.28 -6.24
C LEU A 24 6.85 -21.94 -4.89
N ARG A 25 5.78 -21.51 -4.21
CA ARG A 25 5.35 -22.14 -2.95
C ARG A 25 5.04 -23.63 -3.13
N ARG A 26 4.33 -24.00 -4.21
CA ARG A 26 4.03 -25.40 -4.51
C ARG A 26 5.28 -26.22 -4.79
N ARG A 27 6.25 -25.68 -5.55
CA ARG A 27 7.54 -26.35 -5.82
C ARG A 27 8.34 -26.55 -4.54
N MET A 28 8.46 -25.50 -3.73
CA MET A 28 9.14 -25.53 -2.43
C MET A 28 8.55 -26.58 -1.46
N GLN A 29 7.23 -26.76 -1.48
CA GLN A 29 6.56 -27.77 -0.64
C GLN A 29 6.78 -29.20 -1.11
N LYS A 30 6.99 -29.42 -2.42
CA LYS A 30 7.23 -30.74 -3.01
C LYS A 30 8.70 -31.16 -3.01
N SER A 31 9.61 -30.19 -2.97
CA SER A 31 11.06 -30.42 -2.99
C SER A 31 11.60 -30.70 -1.58
N GLU A 32 12.62 -31.55 -1.51
CA GLU A 32 13.38 -31.83 -0.29
C GLU A 32 14.88 -31.52 -0.48
N GLY A 33 15.62 -31.40 0.62
CA GLY A 33 17.07 -31.16 0.61
C GLY A 33 17.49 -29.85 -0.10
N ALA A 34 18.58 -29.93 -0.88
CA ALA A 34 19.20 -28.77 -1.53
C ALA A 34 18.28 -28.06 -2.56
N GLU A 35 17.32 -28.76 -3.16
CA GLU A 35 16.38 -28.15 -4.09
C GLU A 35 15.37 -27.24 -3.37
N LYS A 36 14.99 -27.60 -2.14
CA LYS A 36 14.10 -26.81 -1.28
C LYS A 36 14.71 -25.46 -0.91
N GLU A 37 16.01 -25.41 -0.63
CA GLU A 37 16.72 -24.17 -0.31
C GLU A 37 16.72 -23.21 -1.51
N LYS A 38 16.96 -23.74 -2.72
CA LYS A 38 16.88 -22.96 -3.97
C LYS A 38 15.51 -22.30 -4.14
N TYR A 39 14.42 -23.07 -3.97
CA TYR A 39 13.07 -22.52 -4.07
C TYR A 39 12.72 -21.56 -2.93
N THR A 40 13.23 -21.78 -1.73
CA THR A 40 13.02 -20.89 -0.57
C THR A 40 13.65 -19.51 -0.84
N SER A 41 14.89 -19.48 -1.32
CA SER A 41 15.57 -18.24 -1.71
C SER A 41 14.84 -17.51 -2.84
N ALA A 42 14.43 -18.24 -3.89
CA ALA A 42 13.65 -17.69 -4.99
C ALA A 42 12.28 -17.14 -4.53
N TYR A 43 11.60 -17.85 -3.62
CA TYR A 43 10.33 -17.43 -3.04
C TYR A 43 10.48 -16.14 -2.24
N SER A 44 11.50 -16.04 -1.39
CA SER A 44 11.77 -14.84 -0.59
C SER A 44 11.99 -13.60 -1.46
N LYS A 45 12.84 -13.71 -2.50
CA LYS A 45 13.11 -12.64 -3.47
C LYS A 45 11.85 -12.20 -4.22
N THR A 46 11.08 -13.16 -4.72
CA THR A 46 9.83 -12.90 -5.46
C THR A 46 8.79 -12.25 -4.56
N ARG A 47 8.66 -12.72 -3.31
CA ARG A 47 7.75 -12.14 -2.31
C ARG A 47 8.10 -10.71 -1.95
N ALA A 48 9.38 -10.40 -1.79
CA ALA A 48 9.83 -9.03 -1.53
C ALA A 48 9.46 -8.09 -2.68
N THR A 49 9.67 -8.53 -3.92
CA THR A 49 9.31 -7.77 -5.13
C THR A 49 7.80 -7.56 -5.24
N TYR A 50 7.00 -8.60 -5.03
CA TYR A 50 5.54 -8.51 -5.05
C TYR A 50 4.99 -7.51 -4.03
N LYS A 51 5.54 -7.50 -2.80
CA LYS A 51 5.18 -6.50 -1.79
C LYS A 51 5.51 -5.08 -2.23
N LYS A 52 6.69 -4.87 -2.81
CA LYS A 52 7.10 -3.55 -3.34
C LYS A 52 6.16 -3.08 -4.45
N GLU A 53 5.78 -3.97 -5.36
CA GLU A 53 4.85 -3.67 -6.46
C GLU A 53 3.44 -3.32 -5.94
N ILE A 54 2.91 -4.05 -4.95
CA ILE A 54 1.63 -3.71 -4.30
C ILE A 54 1.68 -2.30 -3.70
N LEU A 55 2.73 -2.01 -2.92
CA LEU A 55 2.88 -0.70 -2.28
C LEU A 55 3.00 0.40 -3.33
N HIS A 56 3.74 0.16 -4.41
CA HIS A 56 3.83 1.09 -5.52
C HIS A 56 2.47 1.33 -6.20
N ALA A 57 1.72 0.27 -6.51
CA ALA A 57 0.41 0.39 -7.14
C ALA A 57 -0.60 1.15 -6.28
N LYS A 58 -0.64 0.85 -4.97
CA LYS A 58 -1.45 1.61 -4.00
C LYS A 58 -1.06 3.08 -3.95
N ARG A 59 0.25 3.39 -3.90
CA ARG A 59 0.75 4.77 -3.93
C ARG A 59 0.36 5.51 -5.20
N GLN A 60 0.50 4.88 -6.37
CA GLN A 60 0.14 5.52 -7.64
C GLN A 60 -1.35 5.78 -7.75
N ALA A 61 -2.18 4.80 -7.36
CA ALA A 61 -3.63 4.98 -7.32
C ALA A 61 -4.02 6.13 -6.39
N TRP A 62 -3.46 6.14 -5.18
CA TRP A 62 -3.70 7.21 -4.21
C TRP A 62 -3.26 8.58 -4.73
N ARG A 63 -2.08 8.67 -5.34
CA ARG A 63 -1.59 9.92 -5.95
C ARG A 63 -2.53 10.43 -7.04
N LYS A 64 -3.06 9.55 -7.89
CA LYS A 64 -4.05 9.91 -8.93
C LYS A 64 -5.33 10.47 -8.29
N PHE A 65 -5.86 9.77 -7.29
CA PHE A 65 -7.04 10.21 -6.56
C PHE A 65 -6.87 11.58 -5.88
N CYS A 66 -5.72 11.81 -5.23
CA CYS A 66 -5.40 13.11 -4.66
C CYS A 66 -5.23 14.22 -5.70
N SER A 67 -4.77 13.88 -6.90
CA SER A 67 -4.60 14.87 -7.98
C SER A 67 -5.95 15.25 -8.60
N GLU A 68 -6.89 14.31 -8.67
CA GLU A 68 -8.26 14.55 -9.14
C GLU A 68 -9.09 15.38 -8.15
N SER A 69 -8.82 15.27 -6.85
CA SER A 69 -9.42 16.12 -5.83
C SER A 69 -8.65 17.45 -5.71
N GLY A 70 -9.05 18.47 -6.47
CA GLY A 70 -8.42 19.80 -6.43
C GLY A 70 -8.49 20.56 -5.10
N THR A 71 -9.05 19.97 -4.03
CA THR A 71 -9.20 20.60 -2.71
C THR A 71 -8.19 20.03 -1.70
N PRO A 72 -7.33 20.87 -1.08
CA PRO A 72 -6.29 20.45 -0.12
C PRO A 72 -6.82 19.64 1.08
N PHE A 73 -8.06 19.91 1.51
CA PHE A 73 -8.76 19.23 2.61
C PHE A 73 -9.98 18.44 2.15
N GLY A 74 -9.98 18.04 0.87
CA GLY A 74 -11.11 17.36 0.25
C GLY A 74 -11.30 15.92 0.72
N LYS A 75 -11.92 15.12 -0.15
CA LYS A 75 -12.13 13.68 0.06
C LYS A 75 -10.87 12.91 0.51
N PRO A 76 -9.66 13.13 -0.02
CA PRO A 76 -8.49 12.36 0.42
C PRO A 76 -8.15 12.59 1.89
N PHE A 77 -8.25 13.84 2.36
CA PHE A 77 -8.03 14.16 3.77
C PHE A 77 -9.06 13.43 4.63
N LYS A 78 -10.37 13.52 4.30
CA LYS A 78 -11.44 12.81 5.03
C LYS A 78 -11.25 11.30 5.04
N THR A 79 -10.80 10.69 3.94
CA THR A 79 -10.54 9.25 3.85
C THR A 79 -9.31 8.83 4.68
N THR A 80 -8.31 9.69 4.80
CA THR A 80 -7.10 9.42 5.59
C THR A 80 -7.28 9.72 7.09
N VAL A 81 -8.04 10.75 7.48
CA VAL A 81 -8.29 11.08 8.90
C VAL A 81 -9.36 10.22 9.56
N ASN A 82 -10.13 9.45 8.79
CA ASN A 82 -11.07 8.46 9.33
C ASN A 82 -10.34 7.24 9.97
N THR A 83 -9.01 7.26 10.04
CA THR A 83 -8.20 6.26 10.74
C THR A 83 -8.10 6.60 12.22
N SER A 84 -9.11 6.23 13.04
CA SER A 84 -9.14 6.04 14.51
C SER A 84 -8.41 7.02 15.47
N LEU A 85 -7.74 8.05 14.98
CA LEU A 85 -6.89 8.97 15.71
C LEU A 85 -7.56 10.34 15.70
N PRO A 86 -7.66 11.02 16.85
CA PRO A 86 -8.20 12.36 16.88
C PRO A 86 -7.31 13.30 16.05
N PRO A 87 -7.89 14.30 15.35
CA PRO A 87 -7.14 15.20 14.48
C PRO A 87 -5.92 15.86 15.15
N SER A 88 -6.00 16.16 16.45
CA SER A 88 -4.91 16.73 17.24
C SER A 88 -3.65 15.85 17.27
N GLU A 89 -3.80 14.53 17.40
CA GLU A 89 -2.70 13.57 17.39
C GLU A 89 -2.10 13.42 15.98
N ILE A 90 -2.92 13.57 14.94
CA ILE A 90 -2.46 13.63 13.55
C ILE A 90 -1.55 14.84 13.36
N PHE A 91 -1.96 16.03 13.82
CA PHE A 91 -1.16 17.26 13.70
C PHE A 91 0.14 17.20 14.52
N LYS A 92 0.11 16.66 15.74
CA LYS A 92 1.32 16.42 16.55
C LYS A 92 2.29 15.45 15.86
N ALA A 93 1.78 14.36 15.28
CA ALA A 93 2.61 13.39 14.59
C ALA A 93 3.29 13.94 13.32
N ILE A 94 2.77 15.02 12.73
CA ILE A 94 3.35 15.61 11.50
C ILE A 94 4.52 16.56 11.83
N ASP A 95 4.71 16.93 13.11
CA ASP A 95 5.64 17.97 13.56
C ASP A 95 5.58 19.18 12.61
N VAL A 96 4.41 19.83 12.61
CA VAL A 96 4.19 21.09 11.88
C VAL A 96 4.75 22.20 12.75
N SER A 97 6.08 22.28 12.87
CA SER A 97 6.69 23.53 13.32
C SER A 97 6.49 24.55 12.20
N GLY A 98 5.66 25.57 12.49
CA GLY A 98 5.50 26.82 11.75
C GLY A 98 5.54 26.80 10.21
N SER A 99 4.40 27.12 9.58
CA SER A 99 4.35 27.61 8.19
C SER A 99 4.73 26.62 7.08
N GLY A 100 3.96 25.55 6.92
CA GLY A 100 3.94 24.73 5.70
C GLY A 100 2.59 24.85 4.99
N ASN A 101 2.59 25.28 3.73
CA ASN A 101 1.44 25.25 2.82
C ASN A 101 0.58 23.99 3.04
N SER A 102 -0.75 24.11 3.16
CA SER A 102 -1.68 23.01 3.45
C SER A 102 -1.46 21.78 2.57
N LYS A 103 -0.99 21.99 1.34
CA LYS A 103 -0.62 20.94 0.37
C LYS A 103 0.60 20.12 0.81
N ALA A 104 1.59 20.74 1.44
CA ALA A 104 2.79 20.09 1.97
C ALA A 104 2.48 19.26 3.21
N ILE A 105 1.62 19.77 4.10
CA ILE A 105 1.13 19.04 5.28
C ILE A 105 0.32 17.82 4.84
N ALA A 106 -0.60 17.99 3.88
CA ALA A 106 -1.32 16.88 3.28
C ALA A 106 -0.36 15.85 2.70
N LYS A 107 0.64 16.26 1.90
CA LYS A 107 1.65 15.35 1.34
C LYS A 107 2.43 14.57 2.41
N LYS A 108 2.87 15.23 3.49
CA LYS A 108 3.60 14.61 4.61
C LYS A 108 2.73 13.60 5.39
N LEU A 109 1.46 13.93 5.61
CA LEU A 109 0.47 13.02 6.20
C LEU A 109 0.22 11.79 5.30
N LEU A 110 0.18 11.98 3.98
CA LEU A 110 0.03 10.87 3.03
C LEU A 110 1.25 9.94 3.07
N GLU A 111 2.47 10.48 3.03
CA GLU A 111 3.71 9.70 3.09
C GLU A 111 3.79 8.86 4.38
N LYS A 112 3.37 9.43 5.51
CA LYS A 112 3.34 8.75 6.81
C LYS A 112 2.24 7.69 6.91
N ASN A 113 1.03 7.97 6.42
CA ASN A 113 -0.10 7.02 6.48
C ASN A 113 0.05 5.86 5.47
N ILE A 114 0.77 6.06 4.36
CA ILE A 114 1.23 4.98 3.46
C ILE A 114 2.13 3.96 4.20
N SER A 115 2.81 4.38 5.26
CA SER A 115 3.65 3.49 6.08
C SER A 115 2.86 2.72 7.15
N PHE A 116 1.71 3.24 7.61
CA PHE A 116 0.95 2.66 8.72
C PHE A 116 -0.31 1.89 8.32
N GLN A 117 -0.84 2.08 7.09
CA GLN A 117 -1.92 1.25 6.56
C GLN A 117 -1.38 0.00 5.82
N CYS A 118 -0.66 -0.87 6.54
CA CYS A 118 -0.76 -2.32 6.34
C CYS A 118 -1.58 -2.92 7.50
N PRO A 119 -2.89 -2.62 7.64
CA PRO A 119 -3.69 -3.38 8.56
C PRO A 119 -3.84 -4.76 7.93
N ARG A 120 -3.13 -5.73 8.51
CA ARG A 120 -3.40 -7.16 8.38
C ARG A 120 -3.60 -7.63 6.94
N ILE A 121 -2.49 -8.03 6.32
CA ILE A 121 -2.57 -9.17 5.39
C ILE A 121 -2.99 -10.37 6.26
N PHE A 122 -4.30 -10.53 6.50
CA PHE A 122 -4.84 -11.87 6.69
C PHE A 122 -4.57 -12.58 5.37
N PHE A 123 -3.42 -13.25 5.32
CA PHE A 123 -3.29 -14.48 4.57
C PHE A 123 -4.30 -15.43 5.23
N PHE A 124 -5.57 -15.38 4.79
CA PHE A 124 -6.50 -16.43 5.14
C PHE A 124 -6.14 -17.63 4.27
N SER A 125 -5.45 -18.55 4.91
CA SER A 125 -5.49 -19.96 4.58
C SER A 125 -6.92 -20.43 4.82
N SER A 126 -7.58 -20.92 3.78
CA SER A 126 -8.49 -22.06 3.85
C SER A 126 -8.65 -22.64 2.46
#